data_AF-A0A1Y5HYD6-F1
#
_entry.id   AF-A0A1Y5HYD6-F1
#
_cell.length_a   1.000
_cell.length_b   1.000
_cell.length_c   1.000
_cell.angle_alpha   90.00
_cell.angle_beta   90.00
_cell.angle_gamma   90.00
#
_symmetry.space_group_name_H-M   'P 1'
#
loop_
_entity.id
_entity.type
_entity.pdbx_description
1 polymer ?
#
loop_
_entity_poly.entity_id
_entity_poly.type
_entity_poly.pdbx_seq_one_letter_code
_entity_poly.pdbx_strand_id
1 'polypeptide(L)'
;MRELRCATQRYDWGIVGSGLCRALGAANAARNGANVDDAFMDGPHAELWIGTHPNGMSVLSDTGVDLRAHVAENQVQCLGARVIDRFGDGGRCDVPFLMKILSVAKALSVQAHPDKKLAKELHARDPKNYRDDNHKPEMALCVSERFEAMSGFASAREVWENARAHEELRRAASDEEAWSDLERALAAGKGDDDDEVKGAFKRVFTALMTAEKATVEHELALMRTRVAAKESRDAKESLFLRLCAQYPGDVGAFCAFVLNYVTITPGQAIVMAANEPHAYLSGDCVEVMATSDNVVRAGLTPKFRDVRVLCDMLTYTLGPPEILTGDVIDACTRRYVPPFEEFVLDVVACASGSTHVAAARDGPSVWIVHRGASLEPIDCASVDGGATTAKRYADRQLEIMRARRMNEREASVVVDAERAEELARFAAAERLGEPLREDERVLTSPGEGSHGAYSSEIERVQAGEEETWSARLERARRNVGEEELVPRRAPRARRGA
;
A
#
# COMPACT_ATOMS: atom_id res chain seq x y z
N MET A 1 -16.32 10.71 10.68
CA MET A 1 -16.32 9.60 9.71
C MET A 1 -17.56 9.71 8.85
N ARG A 2 -17.49 9.43 7.54
CA ARG A 2 -18.64 9.47 6.63
C ARG A 2 -18.62 8.22 5.75
N GLU A 3 -19.78 7.59 5.58
CA GLU A 3 -19.90 6.40 4.75
C GLU A 3 -19.85 6.77 3.25
N LEU A 4 -19.24 5.89 2.46
CA LEU A 4 -19.06 6.06 1.02
C LEU A 4 -19.88 5.03 0.24
N ARG A 5 -20.54 5.49 -0.81
CA ARG A 5 -21.00 4.69 -1.95
C ARG A 5 -19.85 4.54 -2.92
N CYS A 6 -19.50 3.30 -3.24
CA CYS A 6 -18.32 2.96 -4.01
C CYS A 6 -18.70 2.31 -5.34
N ALA A 7 -17.94 2.59 -6.39
CA ALA A 7 -18.20 2.03 -7.71
C ALA A 7 -17.66 0.59 -7.80
N THR A 8 -18.50 -0.35 -8.25
CA THR A 8 -18.08 -1.73 -8.54
C THR A 8 -17.94 -1.92 -10.05
N GLN A 9 -16.73 -2.23 -10.52
CA GLN A 9 -16.43 -2.54 -11.91
C GLN A 9 -16.60 -4.03 -12.19
N ARG A 10 -17.32 -4.33 -13.26
CA ARG A 10 -17.67 -5.70 -13.67
C ARG A 10 -16.92 -6.10 -14.96
N TYR A 11 -15.60 -5.94 -14.95
CA TYR A 11 -14.78 -6.31 -16.10
C TYR A 11 -14.71 -7.83 -16.27
N ASP A 12 -14.60 -8.31 -17.51
CA ASP A 12 -14.61 -9.74 -17.88
C ASP A 12 -13.53 -10.59 -17.20
N TRP A 13 -12.47 -9.97 -16.67
CA TRP A 13 -11.41 -10.67 -15.95
C TRP A 13 -11.75 -10.96 -14.48
N GLY A 14 -12.84 -10.37 -13.97
CA GLY A 14 -13.27 -10.47 -12.58
C GLY A 14 -13.77 -11.87 -12.20
N ILE A 15 -13.76 -12.18 -10.91
CA ILE A 15 -14.34 -13.42 -10.38
C ILE A 15 -15.86 -13.40 -10.56
N VAL A 16 -16.39 -14.47 -11.14
CA VAL A 16 -17.83 -14.76 -11.16
C VAL A 16 -18.18 -15.52 -9.88
N GLY A 17 -19.26 -15.15 -9.22
CA GLY A 17 -19.64 -15.80 -7.97
C GLY A 17 -18.93 -15.22 -6.74
N SER A 18 -18.32 -16.07 -5.91
CA SER A 18 -17.95 -15.78 -4.52
C SER A 18 -16.70 -14.91 -4.27
N GLY A 19 -16.33 -14.01 -5.18
CA GLY A 19 -15.20 -13.10 -4.98
C GLY A 19 -15.46 -12.04 -3.91
N LEU A 20 -14.41 -11.58 -3.22
CA LEU A 20 -14.50 -10.53 -2.20
C LEU A 20 -15.09 -9.23 -2.75
N CYS A 21 -14.72 -8.84 -3.99
CA CYS A 21 -15.26 -7.65 -4.65
C CYS A 21 -16.79 -7.69 -4.75
N ARG A 22 -17.37 -8.85 -5.09
CA ARG A 22 -18.84 -9.01 -5.14
C ARG A 22 -19.44 -8.82 -3.76
N ALA A 23 -18.90 -9.51 -2.76
CA ALA A 23 -19.44 -9.47 -1.40
C ALA A 23 -19.46 -8.05 -0.83
N LEU A 24 -18.37 -7.31 -1.00
CA LEU A 24 -18.27 -5.93 -0.53
C LEU A 24 -19.09 -4.96 -1.39
N GLY A 25 -19.12 -5.15 -2.71
CA GLY A 25 -19.97 -4.37 -3.60
C GLY A 25 -21.46 -4.51 -3.28
N ALA A 26 -21.93 -5.74 -3.06
CA ALA A 26 -23.31 -6.01 -2.66
C ALA A 26 -23.65 -5.43 -1.29
N ALA A 27 -22.74 -5.58 -0.30
CA ALA A 27 -22.93 -4.99 1.01
C ALA A 27 -22.97 -3.45 0.96
N ASN A 28 -22.10 -2.82 0.15
CA ASN A 28 -22.10 -1.39 -0.07
C ASN A 28 -23.39 -0.92 -0.74
N ALA A 29 -23.87 -1.61 -1.77
CA ALA A 29 -25.13 -1.30 -2.45
C ALA A 29 -26.34 -1.39 -1.48
N ALA A 30 -26.43 -2.49 -0.73
CA ALA A 30 -27.53 -2.74 0.21
C ALA A 30 -27.62 -1.68 1.31
N ARG A 31 -26.46 -1.28 1.90
CA ARG A 31 -26.41 -0.21 2.92
C ARG A 31 -26.86 1.15 2.39
N ASN A 32 -26.82 1.32 1.08
CA ASN A 32 -27.17 2.57 0.40
C ASN A 32 -28.53 2.49 -0.32
N GLY A 33 -29.36 1.51 0.04
CA GLY A 33 -30.74 1.39 -0.45
C GLY A 33 -30.85 0.97 -1.91
N ALA A 34 -29.76 0.49 -2.53
CA ALA A 34 -29.78 -0.06 -3.88
C ALA A 34 -30.09 -1.57 -3.82
N ASN A 35 -31.08 -2.01 -4.60
CA ASN A 35 -31.32 -3.43 -4.83
C ASN A 35 -30.26 -3.95 -5.80
N VAL A 36 -29.51 -4.98 -5.39
CA VAL A 36 -28.70 -5.78 -6.30
C VAL A 36 -29.60 -6.82 -6.95
N ASP A 37 -29.67 -6.80 -8.28
CA ASP A 37 -30.45 -7.76 -9.06
C ASP A 37 -29.62 -9.02 -9.40
N ASP A 38 -30.28 -10.04 -9.96
CA ASP A 38 -29.61 -11.27 -10.38
C ASP A 38 -28.50 -10.98 -11.41
N ALA A 39 -28.69 -9.98 -12.28
CA ALA A 39 -27.69 -9.55 -13.25
C ALA A 39 -26.43 -8.95 -12.61
N PHE A 40 -26.56 -8.29 -11.46
CA PHE A 40 -25.42 -7.93 -10.63
C PHE A 40 -24.76 -9.19 -10.09
N MET A 41 -25.52 -10.09 -9.45
CA MET A 41 -24.98 -11.23 -8.70
C MET A 41 -24.29 -12.32 -9.55
N ASP A 42 -24.74 -12.50 -10.79
CA ASP A 42 -24.28 -13.56 -11.71
C ASP A 42 -23.11 -13.14 -12.61
N GLY A 43 -22.80 -11.84 -12.66
CA GLY A 43 -21.73 -11.29 -13.50
C GLY A 43 -20.33 -11.37 -12.86
N PRO A 44 -19.27 -11.08 -13.65
CA PRO A 44 -17.92 -10.93 -13.11
C PRO A 44 -17.83 -9.67 -12.24
N HIS A 45 -17.12 -9.78 -11.12
CA HIS A 45 -16.80 -8.63 -10.26
C HIS A 45 -15.29 -8.50 -10.19
N ALA A 46 -14.80 -7.37 -10.67
CA ALA A 46 -13.39 -7.16 -10.93
C ALA A 46 -12.78 -6.24 -9.88
N GLU A 47 -13.37 -5.05 -9.70
CA GLU A 47 -12.81 -4.03 -8.83
C GLU A 47 -13.91 -3.30 -8.04
N LEU A 48 -13.68 -3.03 -6.76
CA LEU A 48 -14.44 -2.04 -5.98
C LEU A 48 -13.54 -0.83 -5.77
N TRP A 49 -13.95 0.37 -6.18
CA TRP A 49 -13.13 1.58 -6.15
C TRP A 49 -13.52 2.49 -4.99
N ILE A 50 -12.52 2.93 -4.23
CA ILE A 50 -12.71 3.81 -3.08
C ILE A 50 -11.75 5.00 -3.19
N GLY A 51 -12.29 6.17 -3.50
CA GLY A 51 -11.51 7.39 -3.68
C GLY A 51 -12.18 8.38 -4.63
N THR A 52 -11.38 9.29 -5.17
CA THR A 52 -11.86 10.42 -5.98
C THR A 52 -11.61 10.25 -7.49
N HIS A 53 -11.27 9.04 -7.94
CA HIS A 53 -10.94 8.81 -9.35
C HIS A 53 -12.18 8.90 -10.25
N PRO A 54 -12.15 9.60 -11.41
CA PRO A 54 -13.32 9.78 -12.28
C PRO A 54 -14.03 8.49 -12.71
N ASN A 55 -13.26 7.45 -13.07
CA ASN A 55 -13.82 6.17 -13.52
C ASN A 55 -14.53 5.36 -12.41
N GLY A 56 -14.35 5.73 -11.14
CA GLY A 56 -14.90 5.02 -9.98
C GLY A 56 -15.10 5.95 -8.79
N MET A 57 -15.66 7.14 -9.03
CA MET A 57 -15.83 8.19 -8.05
C MET A 57 -16.68 7.71 -6.87
N SER A 58 -16.15 7.79 -5.65
CA SER A 58 -16.95 7.56 -4.45
C SER A 58 -17.89 8.73 -4.18
N VAL A 59 -19.05 8.43 -3.59
CA VAL A 59 -20.08 9.41 -3.26
C VAL A 59 -20.40 9.30 -1.78
N LEU A 60 -20.58 10.43 -1.11
CA LEU A 60 -20.96 10.45 0.31
C LEU A 60 -22.38 9.92 0.49
N SER A 61 -22.57 8.90 1.31
CA SER A 61 -23.86 8.21 1.47
C SER A 61 -24.97 9.10 2.03
N ASP A 62 -24.62 9.99 2.94
CA ASP A 62 -25.55 10.88 3.67
C ASP A 62 -26.09 12.04 2.83
N THR A 63 -25.30 12.54 1.89
CA THR A 63 -25.55 13.78 1.14
C THR A 63 -25.67 13.55 -0.36
N GLY A 64 -25.15 12.44 -0.86
CA GLY A 64 -25.08 12.12 -2.28
C GLY A 64 -24.08 12.95 -3.08
N VAL A 65 -23.21 13.72 -2.42
CA VAL A 65 -22.19 14.55 -3.06
C VAL A 65 -20.96 13.72 -3.44
N ASP A 66 -20.41 13.97 -4.64
CA ASP A 66 -19.17 13.37 -5.11
C ASP A 66 -18.02 13.66 -4.12
N LEU A 67 -17.24 12.64 -3.77
CA LEU A 67 -16.16 12.78 -2.79
C LEU A 67 -15.14 13.83 -3.22
N ARG A 68 -14.81 13.91 -4.52
CA ARG A 68 -13.93 14.96 -5.05
C ARG A 68 -14.48 16.37 -4.82
N ALA A 69 -15.78 16.58 -5.06
CA ALA A 69 -16.41 17.88 -4.86
C ALA A 69 -16.36 18.27 -3.39
N HIS A 70 -16.66 17.33 -2.49
CA HIS A 70 -16.56 17.57 -1.05
C HIS A 70 -15.13 17.90 -0.59
N VAL A 71 -14.13 17.16 -1.09
CA VAL A 71 -12.70 17.42 -0.81
C VAL A 71 -12.30 18.80 -1.32
N ALA A 72 -12.73 19.20 -2.52
CA ALA A 72 -12.42 20.51 -3.08
C ALA A 72 -12.99 21.67 -2.26
N GLU A 73 -14.19 21.51 -1.68
CA GLU A 73 -14.82 22.51 -0.80
C GLU A 73 -14.22 22.54 0.62
N ASN A 74 -13.57 21.45 1.05
CA ASN A 74 -13.12 21.24 2.44
C ASN A 74 -11.65 20.78 2.50
N GLN A 75 -10.79 21.31 1.62
CA GLN A 75 -9.43 20.77 1.41
C GLN A 75 -8.62 20.63 2.70
N VAL A 76 -8.56 21.69 3.52
CA VAL A 76 -7.78 21.68 4.76
C VAL A 76 -8.31 20.65 5.74
N GLN A 77 -9.63 20.53 5.87
CA GLN A 77 -10.28 19.59 6.79
C GLN A 77 -10.18 18.13 6.31
N CYS A 78 -10.22 17.89 5.01
CA CYS A 78 -10.17 16.54 4.43
C CYS A 78 -8.74 16.02 4.26
N LEU A 79 -7.82 16.88 3.80
CA LEU A 79 -6.46 16.48 3.40
C LEU A 79 -5.40 16.82 4.45
N GLY A 80 -5.59 17.91 5.18
CA GLY A 80 -4.57 18.46 6.08
C GLY A 80 -3.45 19.20 5.34
N ALA A 81 -2.71 20.02 6.08
CA ALA A 81 -1.65 20.87 5.51
C ALA A 81 -0.54 20.05 4.84
N ARG A 82 -0.11 18.94 5.48
CA ARG A 82 0.98 18.09 4.96
C ARG A 82 0.70 17.54 3.57
N VAL A 83 -0.53 17.07 3.32
CA VAL A 83 -0.91 16.52 2.01
C VAL A 83 -1.03 17.62 0.97
N ILE A 84 -1.60 18.78 1.34
CA ILE A 84 -1.71 19.94 0.45
C ILE A 84 -0.32 20.44 0.04
N ASP A 85 0.62 20.56 0.98
CA ASP A 85 1.98 21.03 0.70
C ASP A 85 2.75 20.04 -0.19
N ARG A 86 2.52 18.74 0.00
CA ARG A 86 3.26 17.70 -0.74
C ARG A 86 2.69 17.40 -2.12
N PHE A 87 1.37 17.30 -2.24
CA PHE A 87 0.68 16.82 -3.44
C PHE A 87 -0.19 17.88 -4.11
N GLY A 88 -0.30 19.08 -3.54
CA GLY A 88 -1.01 20.18 -4.15
C GLY A 88 -0.28 20.75 -5.38
N ASP A 89 -1.06 21.21 -6.34
CA ASP A 89 -0.56 21.89 -7.54
C ASP A 89 -1.32 23.21 -7.74
N GLY A 90 -0.68 24.33 -7.38
CA GLY A 90 -1.18 25.67 -7.70
C GLY A 90 -2.57 26.01 -7.13
N GLY A 91 -2.95 25.43 -5.99
CA GLY A 91 -4.25 25.67 -5.32
C GLY A 91 -5.29 24.57 -5.54
N ARG A 92 -4.94 23.46 -6.20
CA ARG A 92 -5.77 22.25 -6.28
C ARG A 92 -5.03 21.06 -5.68
N CYS A 93 -5.69 20.34 -4.80
CA CYS A 93 -5.21 19.11 -4.20
C CYS A 93 -6.41 18.16 -4.06
N ASP A 94 -6.18 16.89 -4.31
CA ASP A 94 -7.15 15.79 -4.23
C ASP A 94 -6.51 14.67 -3.38
N VAL A 95 -7.27 13.61 -3.10
CA VAL A 95 -6.73 12.43 -2.40
C VAL A 95 -5.60 11.82 -3.25
N PRO A 96 -4.37 11.67 -2.69
CA PRO A 96 -3.19 11.28 -3.47
C PRO A 96 -3.15 9.80 -3.87
N PHE A 97 -4.10 9.00 -3.35
CA PHE A 97 -4.21 7.57 -3.59
C PHE A 97 -5.62 7.16 -4.01
N LEU A 98 -5.69 6.00 -4.65
CA LEU A 98 -6.90 5.25 -4.92
C LEU A 98 -6.75 3.86 -4.28
N MET A 99 -7.72 3.50 -3.44
CA MET A 99 -7.82 2.14 -2.89
C MET A 99 -8.82 1.34 -3.71
N LYS A 100 -8.50 0.07 -3.97
CA LYS A 100 -9.40 -0.87 -4.61
C LYS A 100 -9.39 -2.23 -3.93
N ILE A 101 -10.51 -2.94 -4.06
CA ILE A 101 -10.57 -4.39 -3.84
C ILE A 101 -10.60 -5.05 -5.20
N LEU A 102 -9.64 -5.93 -5.49
CA LEU A 102 -9.58 -6.67 -6.73
C LEU A 102 -9.99 -8.12 -6.49
N SER A 103 -10.75 -8.67 -7.43
CA SER A 103 -11.08 -10.09 -7.50
C SER A 103 -10.69 -10.62 -8.88
N VAL A 104 -9.48 -11.17 -9.00
CA VAL A 104 -8.86 -11.55 -10.28
C VAL A 104 -9.13 -13.02 -10.60
N ALA A 105 -9.80 -13.30 -11.73
CA ALA A 105 -10.00 -14.66 -12.26
C ALA A 105 -9.20 -14.93 -13.54
N LYS A 106 -8.99 -13.90 -14.35
CA LYS A 106 -8.19 -13.94 -15.58
C LYS A 106 -6.97 -13.05 -15.41
N ALA A 107 -5.81 -13.49 -15.93
CA ALA A 107 -4.60 -12.68 -15.87
C ALA A 107 -4.83 -11.30 -16.52
N LEU A 108 -4.36 -10.25 -15.86
CA LEU A 108 -4.34 -8.90 -16.40
C LEU A 108 -3.21 -8.76 -17.43
N SER A 109 -3.18 -7.61 -18.10
CA SER A 109 -2.14 -7.32 -19.08
C SER A 109 -0.76 -7.30 -18.45
N VAL A 110 0.25 -7.82 -19.17
CA VAL A 110 1.66 -7.49 -18.88
C VAL A 110 1.83 -6.01 -19.13
N GLN A 111 2.12 -5.28 -18.06
CA GLN A 111 2.11 -3.83 -18.04
C GLN A 111 3.23 -3.26 -17.17
N ALA A 112 3.51 -1.99 -17.37
CA ALA A 112 4.33 -1.18 -16.48
C ALA A 112 3.78 0.26 -16.45
N HIS A 113 4.14 0.98 -15.40
CA HIS A 113 3.72 2.37 -15.21
C HIS A 113 4.92 3.31 -15.37
N PRO A 114 4.83 4.36 -16.21
CA PRO A 114 5.94 5.29 -16.36
C PRO A 114 6.21 6.04 -15.05
N ASP A 115 7.46 6.41 -14.84
CA ASP A 115 7.78 7.40 -13.81
C ASP A 115 7.15 8.77 -14.13
N LYS A 116 7.20 9.69 -13.16
CA LYS A 116 6.51 10.99 -13.28
C LYS A 116 7.06 11.87 -14.40
N LYS A 117 8.33 11.72 -14.76
CA LYS A 117 8.93 12.49 -15.86
C LYS A 117 8.40 11.95 -17.19
N LEU A 118 8.48 10.64 -17.39
CA LEU A 118 8.01 10.00 -18.62
C LEU A 118 6.49 10.13 -18.77
N ALA A 119 5.71 10.05 -17.69
CA ALA A 119 4.26 10.27 -17.71
C ALA A 119 3.89 11.64 -18.30
N LYS A 120 4.59 12.72 -17.89
CA LYS A 120 4.42 14.06 -18.45
C LYS A 120 4.71 14.12 -19.95
N GLU A 121 5.82 13.52 -20.37
CA GLU A 121 6.22 13.48 -21.78
C GLU A 121 5.21 12.70 -22.64
N LEU A 122 4.75 11.56 -22.13
CA LEU A 122 3.77 10.69 -22.80
C LEU A 122 2.39 11.35 -22.88
N HIS A 123 1.92 11.98 -21.80
CA HIS A 123 0.66 12.71 -21.78
C HIS A 123 0.65 13.88 -22.77
N ALA A 124 1.73 14.66 -22.81
CA ALA A 124 1.87 15.76 -23.76
C ALA A 124 1.89 15.28 -25.22
N ARG A 125 2.48 14.10 -25.48
CA ARG A 125 2.63 13.53 -26.82
C ARG A 125 1.38 12.79 -27.31
N ASP A 126 0.74 12.00 -26.46
CA ASP A 126 -0.42 11.16 -26.80
C ASP A 126 -1.44 11.10 -25.64
N PRO A 127 -2.20 12.19 -25.41
CA PRO A 127 -3.16 12.29 -24.30
C PRO A 127 -4.35 11.32 -24.42
N LYS A 128 -4.51 10.66 -25.58
CA LYS A 128 -5.56 9.65 -25.79
C LYS A 128 -5.22 8.35 -25.06
N ASN A 129 -3.96 7.93 -25.10
CA ASN A 129 -3.51 6.69 -24.46
C ASN A 129 -2.90 6.92 -23.08
N TYR A 130 -2.37 8.12 -22.81
CA TYR A 130 -1.81 8.54 -21.53
C TYR A 130 -2.68 9.66 -20.96
N ARG A 131 -3.55 9.34 -20.01
CA ARG A 131 -4.70 10.20 -19.64
C ARG A 131 -4.35 11.36 -18.71
N ASP A 132 -3.23 11.24 -18.01
CA ASP A 132 -2.75 12.19 -17.01
C ASP A 132 -1.23 12.23 -17.04
N ASP A 133 -0.65 13.19 -16.33
CA ASP A 133 0.79 13.44 -16.29
C ASP A 133 1.45 12.84 -15.03
N ASN A 134 0.74 11.97 -14.31
CA ASN A 134 1.18 11.43 -13.04
C ASN A 134 1.77 10.03 -13.21
N HIS A 135 2.63 9.66 -12.26
CA HIS A 135 3.08 8.26 -12.13
C HIS A 135 2.02 7.40 -11.44
N LYS A 136 2.27 6.10 -11.40
CA LYS A 136 1.34 5.12 -10.82
C LYS A 136 2.08 4.02 -10.06
N PRO A 137 2.78 4.34 -8.95
CA PRO A 137 3.22 3.31 -8.02
C PRO A 137 2.01 2.61 -7.41
N GLU A 138 2.12 1.29 -7.22
CA GLU A 138 1.03 0.44 -6.72
C GLU A 138 1.55 -0.56 -5.67
N MET A 139 0.65 -1.04 -4.81
CA MET A 139 0.89 -2.13 -3.87
C MET A 139 -0.35 -3.02 -3.79
N ALA A 140 -0.15 -4.34 -3.83
CA ALA A 140 -1.23 -5.32 -3.73
C ALA A 140 -1.02 -6.22 -2.49
N LEU A 141 -1.92 -6.10 -1.51
CA LEU A 141 -1.97 -6.93 -0.30
C LEU A 141 -2.92 -8.12 -0.51
N CYS A 142 -2.43 -9.34 -0.32
CA CYS A 142 -3.25 -10.54 -0.43
C CYS A 142 -4.26 -10.66 0.72
N VAL A 143 -5.53 -10.94 0.38
CA VAL A 143 -6.60 -11.15 1.36
C VAL A 143 -7.40 -12.45 1.15
N SER A 144 -7.20 -13.15 0.04
CA SER A 144 -7.60 -14.55 -0.18
C SER A 144 -6.51 -15.54 0.28
N GLU A 145 -6.78 -16.85 0.23
CA GLU A 145 -5.80 -17.91 0.56
C GLU A 145 -4.45 -17.73 -0.15
N ARG A 146 -4.50 -17.30 -1.42
CA ARG A 146 -3.33 -16.91 -2.21
C ARG A 146 -3.68 -15.83 -3.21
N PHE A 147 -2.68 -15.06 -3.62
CA PHE A 147 -2.73 -14.13 -4.73
C PHE A 147 -1.50 -14.35 -5.63
N GLU A 148 -1.75 -14.57 -6.91
CA GLU A 148 -0.75 -14.94 -7.91
C GLU A 148 -0.46 -13.72 -8.80
N ALA A 149 0.82 -13.41 -9.03
CA ALA A 149 1.26 -12.31 -9.87
C ALA A 149 2.55 -12.65 -10.63
N MET A 150 2.76 -12.00 -11.78
CA MET A 150 4.09 -11.79 -12.34
C MET A 150 4.57 -10.40 -11.92
N SER A 151 5.80 -10.26 -11.43
CA SER A 151 6.34 -8.95 -11.01
C SER A 151 7.86 -8.88 -11.09
N GLY A 152 8.37 -7.89 -11.81
CA GLY A 152 9.80 -7.72 -12.07
C GLY A 152 10.38 -8.83 -12.95
N PHE A 153 11.58 -8.58 -13.48
CA PHE A 153 12.31 -9.59 -14.23
C PHE A 153 12.92 -10.64 -13.30
N ALA A 154 12.83 -11.90 -13.69
CA ALA A 154 13.60 -12.95 -13.04
C ALA A 154 15.11 -12.75 -13.28
N SER A 155 15.96 -13.42 -12.50
CA SER A 155 17.42 -13.34 -12.68
C SER A 155 17.81 -13.71 -14.12
N ALA A 156 18.88 -13.09 -14.62
CA ALA A 156 19.37 -13.38 -15.97
C ALA A 156 19.68 -14.86 -16.16
N ARG A 157 20.23 -15.51 -15.12
CA ARG A 157 20.52 -16.94 -15.10
C ARG A 157 19.26 -17.77 -15.27
N GLU A 158 18.21 -17.48 -14.51
CA GLU A 158 16.95 -18.22 -14.59
C GLU A 158 16.29 -18.07 -15.97
N VAL A 159 16.27 -16.86 -16.53
CA VAL A 159 15.70 -16.63 -17.87
C VAL A 159 16.49 -17.37 -18.95
N TRP A 160 17.82 -17.38 -18.86
CA TRP A 160 18.66 -18.16 -19.77
C TRP A 160 18.43 -19.67 -19.61
N GLU A 161 18.32 -20.18 -18.38
CA GLU A 161 18.00 -21.59 -18.12
C GLU A 161 16.61 -21.97 -18.66
N ASN A 162 15.61 -21.11 -18.50
CA ASN A 162 14.29 -21.29 -19.07
C ASN A 162 14.34 -21.33 -20.61
N ALA A 163 15.11 -20.45 -21.25
CA ALA A 163 15.30 -20.44 -22.69
C ALA A 163 16.03 -21.69 -23.21
N ARG A 164 16.92 -22.28 -22.40
CA ARG A 164 17.55 -23.57 -22.71
C ARG A 164 16.60 -24.74 -22.54
N ALA A 165 15.76 -24.73 -21.51
CA ALA A 165 14.76 -25.77 -21.28
C ALA A 165 13.60 -25.70 -22.28
N HIS A 166 13.36 -24.52 -22.85
CA HIS A 166 12.26 -24.21 -23.75
C HIS A 166 12.77 -23.44 -24.97
N GLU A 167 13.34 -24.17 -25.94
CA GLU A 167 13.90 -23.57 -27.15
C GLU A 167 12.88 -22.73 -27.95
N GLU A 168 11.58 -23.01 -27.80
CA GLU A 168 10.51 -22.19 -28.40
C GLU A 168 10.55 -20.72 -27.93
N LEU A 169 10.91 -20.48 -26.67
CA LEU A 169 11.10 -19.12 -26.14
C LEU A 169 12.27 -18.41 -26.84
N ARG A 170 13.39 -19.12 -27.01
CA ARG A 170 14.58 -18.60 -27.71
C ARG A 170 14.26 -18.30 -29.17
N ARG A 171 13.61 -19.23 -29.87
CA ARG A 171 13.18 -19.06 -31.27
C ARG A 171 12.18 -17.92 -31.44
N ALA A 172 11.24 -17.75 -30.51
CA ALA A 172 10.27 -16.66 -30.56
C ALA A 172 10.94 -15.28 -30.51
N ALA A 173 11.96 -15.11 -29.66
CA ALA A 173 12.72 -13.85 -29.61
C ALA A 173 13.60 -13.63 -30.86
N SER A 174 14.03 -14.69 -31.56
CA SER A 174 14.74 -14.64 -32.86
C SER A 174 16.01 -13.76 -32.90
N ASP A 175 16.61 -13.42 -31.75
CA ASP A 175 17.88 -12.68 -31.64
C ASP A 175 18.96 -13.55 -30.97
N GLU A 176 19.58 -14.40 -31.80
CA GLU A 176 20.61 -15.36 -31.36
C GLU A 176 21.87 -14.69 -30.81
N GLU A 177 22.18 -13.48 -31.27
CA GLU A 177 23.31 -12.71 -30.77
C GLU A 177 23.05 -12.22 -29.34
N ALA A 178 21.86 -11.68 -29.06
CA ALA A 178 21.46 -11.27 -27.72
C ALA A 178 21.48 -12.43 -26.71
N TRP A 179 20.99 -13.62 -27.10
CA TRP A 179 21.08 -14.82 -26.26
C TRP A 179 22.52 -15.24 -26.01
N SER A 180 23.36 -15.19 -27.05
CA SER A 180 24.78 -15.55 -26.94
C SER A 180 25.55 -14.56 -26.06
N ASP A 181 25.23 -13.27 -26.13
CA ASP A 181 25.80 -12.24 -25.25
C ASP A 181 25.40 -12.48 -23.79
N LEU A 182 24.14 -12.80 -23.54
CA LEU A 182 23.66 -13.11 -22.19
C LEU A 182 24.39 -14.34 -21.63
N GLU A 183 24.54 -15.40 -22.43
CA GLU A 183 25.29 -16.59 -22.06
C GLU A 183 26.76 -16.28 -21.76
N ARG A 184 27.43 -15.50 -22.62
CA ARG A 184 28.84 -15.10 -22.42
C ARG A 184 29.02 -14.30 -21.13
N ALA A 185 28.13 -13.34 -20.86
CA ALA A 185 28.19 -12.53 -19.66
C ALA A 185 28.00 -13.38 -18.39
N LEU A 186 27.02 -14.29 -18.40
CA LEU A 186 26.79 -15.23 -17.29
C LEU A 186 27.98 -16.20 -17.09
N ALA A 187 28.56 -16.71 -18.18
CA ALA A 187 29.73 -17.60 -18.14
C ALA A 187 30.99 -16.88 -17.61
N ALA A 188 31.09 -15.57 -17.81
CA ALA A 188 32.14 -14.73 -17.23
C ALA A 188 31.94 -14.44 -15.73
N GLY A 189 30.88 -14.97 -15.11
CA GLY A 189 30.59 -14.79 -13.68
C GLY A 189 29.96 -13.43 -13.34
N LYS A 190 29.41 -12.73 -14.32
CA LYS A 190 28.75 -11.43 -14.12
C LYS A 190 27.41 -11.60 -13.44
N GLY A 191 27.10 -10.69 -12.52
CA GLY A 191 25.84 -10.66 -11.79
C GLY A 191 24.74 -9.92 -12.53
N ASP A 192 23.53 -10.01 -11.99
CA ASP A 192 22.31 -9.38 -12.52
C ASP A 192 22.41 -7.85 -12.65
N ASP A 193 23.28 -7.20 -11.84
CA ASP A 193 23.50 -5.75 -11.88
C ASP A 193 24.54 -5.27 -12.91
N ASP A 194 25.22 -6.18 -13.61
CA ASP A 194 26.22 -5.83 -14.62
C ASP A 194 25.58 -5.24 -15.89
N ASP A 195 26.15 -4.15 -16.41
CA ASP A 195 25.61 -3.44 -17.58
C ASP A 195 25.56 -4.31 -18.85
N GLU A 196 26.50 -5.26 -19.02
CA GLU A 196 26.46 -6.18 -20.17
C GLU A 196 25.33 -7.19 -20.02
N VAL A 197 25.05 -7.67 -18.81
CA VAL A 197 23.93 -8.57 -18.51
C VAL A 197 22.61 -7.84 -18.78
N LYS A 198 22.43 -6.65 -18.19
CA LYS A 198 21.22 -5.82 -18.41
C LYS A 198 21.05 -5.45 -19.88
N GLY A 199 22.13 -5.10 -20.58
CA GLY A 199 22.10 -4.78 -22.01
C GLY A 199 21.70 -5.97 -22.89
N ALA A 200 22.25 -7.16 -22.65
CA ALA A 200 21.88 -8.37 -23.38
C ALA A 200 20.44 -8.81 -23.06
N PHE A 201 20.06 -8.78 -21.78
CA PHE A 201 18.70 -9.08 -21.34
C PHE A 201 17.68 -8.14 -21.97
N LYS A 202 17.98 -6.83 -22.02
CA LYS A 202 17.14 -5.84 -22.70
C LYS A 202 16.94 -6.17 -24.17
N ARG A 203 17.98 -6.57 -24.89
CA ARG A 203 17.86 -7.00 -26.29
C ARG A 203 16.97 -8.23 -26.41
N VAL A 204 17.20 -9.27 -25.60
CA VAL A 204 16.37 -10.48 -25.56
C VAL A 204 14.90 -10.15 -25.34
N PHE A 205 14.58 -9.36 -24.31
CA PHE A 205 13.20 -9.00 -24.00
C PHE A 205 12.57 -8.14 -25.10
N THR A 206 13.32 -7.17 -25.64
CA THR A 206 12.85 -6.33 -26.75
C THR A 206 12.54 -7.17 -27.98
N ALA A 207 13.44 -8.10 -28.33
CA ALA A 207 13.27 -8.99 -29.48
C ALA A 207 12.04 -9.89 -29.31
N LEU A 208 11.81 -10.44 -28.10
CA LEU A 208 10.59 -11.19 -27.78
C LEU A 208 9.33 -10.34 -27.95
N MET A 209 9.27 -9.14 -27.34
CA MET A 209 8.04 -8.34 -27.36
C MET A 209 7.74 -7.72 -28.73
N THR A 210 8.75 -7.58 -29.59
CA THR A 210 8.64 -7.07 -30.96
C THR A 210 8.61 -8.16 -32.03
N ALA A 211 8.68 -9.43 -31.63
CA ALA A 211 8.65 -10.57 -32.55
C ALA A 211 7.41 -10.57 -33.44
N GLU A 212 7.56 -11.12 -34.64
CA GLU A 212 6.45 -11.26 -35.58
C GLU A 212 5.35 -12.13 -34.95
N LYS A 213 4.11 -11.67 -35.05
CA LYS A 213 2.95 -12.37 -34.51
C LYS A 213 2.87 -13.83 -35.00
N ALA A 214 3.14 -14.09 -36.27
CA ALA A 214 3.10 -15.45 -36.83
C ALA A 214 4.15 -16.38 -36.19
N THR A 215 5.37 -15.87 -35.96
CA THR A 215 6.44 -16.59 -35.26
C THR A 215 6.04 -16.89 -33.81
N VAL A 216 5.51 -15.89 -33.10
CA VAL A 216 5.02 -16.06 -31.72
C VAL A 216 3.92 -17.12 -31.65
N GLU A 217 2.91 -17.03 -32.51
CA GLU A 217 1.80 -18.00 -32.55
C GLU A 217 2.30 -19.42 -32.86
N HIS A 218 3.26 -19.56 -33.78
CA HIS A 218 3.86 -20.84 -34.12
C HIS A 218 4.61 -21.46 -32.94
N GLU A 219 5.54 -20.73 -32.33
CA GLU A 219 6.35 -21.23 -31.21
C GLU A 219 5.51 -21.49 -29.96
N LEU A 220 4.49 -20.65 -29.68
CA LEU A 220 3.53 -20.92 -28.61
C LEU A 220 2.77 -22.23 -28.84
N ALA A 221 2.34 -22.51 -30.07
CA ALA A 221 1.60 -23.74 -30.38
C ALA A 221 2.48 -25.00 -30.19
N LEU A 222 3.75 -24.93 -30.61
CA LEU A 222 4.73 -26.00 -30.38
C LEU A 222 4.98 -26.23 -28.90
N MET A 223 5.31 -25.16 -28.16
CA MET A 223 5.60 -25.24 -26.73
C MET A 223 4.39 -25.74 -25.94
N ARG A 224 3.19 -25.22 -26.23
CA ARG A 224 1.94 -25.67 -25.59
C ARG A 224 1.73 -27.17 -25.78
N THR A 225 1.95 -27.69 -27.00
CA THR A 225 1.80 -29.12 -27.29
C THR A 225 2.81 -29.95 -26.50
N ARG A 226 4.08 -29.53 -26.50
CA ARG A 226 5.16 -30.22 -25.77
C ARG A 226 4.93 -30.20 -24.25
N VAL A 227 4.63 -29.05 -23.68
CA VAL A 227 4.40 -28.88 -22.23
C VAL A 227 3.12 -29.59 -21.78
N ALA A 228 2.06 -29.58 -22.60
CA ALA A 228 0.83 -30.32 -22.31
C ALA A 228 1.06 -31.85 -22.31
N ALA A 229 2.01 -32.36 -23.08
CA ALA A 229 2.34 -33.79 -23.12
C ALA A 229 3.20 -34.28 -21.93
N LYS A 230 3.77 -33.38 -21.13
CA LYS A 230 4.56 -33.75 -19.95
C LYS A 230 3.69 -34.42 -18.87
N GLU A 231 4.22 -35.48 -18.24
CA GLU A 231 3.59 -36.14 -17.09
C GLU A 231 3.58 -35.26 -15.84
N SER A 232 4.65 -34.47 -15.64
CA SER A 232 4.79 -33.50 -14.55
C SER A 232 5.25 -32.16 -15.11
N ARG A 233 4.66 -31.08 -14.59
CA ARG A 233 4.91 -29.69 -15.00
C ARG A 233 5.30 -28.89 -13.79
N ASP A 234 6.26 -27.98 -13.96
CA ASP A 234 6.54 -27.01 -12.91
C ASP A 234 5.47 -25.89 -12.86
N ALA A 235 5.65 -24.96 -11.92
CA ALA A 235 4.72 -23.86 -11.71
C ALA A 235 4.64 -22.90 -12.90
N LYS A 236 5.77 -22.61 -13.57
CA LYS A 236 5.84 -21.70 -14.72
C LYS A 236 5.28 -22.35 -15.98
N GLU A 237 5.49 -23.64 -16.17
CA GLU A 237 4.86 -24.44 -17.23
C GLU A 237 3.33 -24.50 -17.07
N SER A 238 2.86 -24.69 -15.84
CA SER A 238 1.43 -24.67 -15.53
C SER A 238 0.82 -23.28 -15.76
N LEU A 239 1.53 -22.22 -15.35
CA LEU A 239 1.15 -20.84 -15.64
C LEU A 239 1.11 -20.58 -17.15
N PHE A 240 2.13 -20.98 -17.90
CA PHE A 240 2.23 -20.81 -19.34
C PHE A 240 1.02 -21.41 -20.07
N LEU A 241 0.64 -22.65 -19.74
CA LEU A 241 -0.54 -23.29 -20.32
C LEU A 241 -1.83 -22.51 -19.98
N ARG A 242 -1.96 -22.04 -18.74
CA ARG A 242 -3.10 -21.20 -18.31
C ARG A 242 -3.16 -19.89 -19.09
N LEU A 243 -2.04 -19.20 -19.27
CA LEU A 243 -1.95 -17.97 -20.04
C LEU A 243 -2.29 -18.21 -21.52
N CYS A 244 -1.79 -19.29 -22.13
CA CYS A 244 -2.14 -19.67 -23.50
C CYS A 244 -3.63 -19.95 -23.67
N ALA A 245 -4.30 -20.51 -22.66
CA ALA A 245 -5.74 -20.74 -22.69
C ALA A 245 -6.53 -19.42 -22.56
N GLN A 246 -6.07 -18.50 -21.72
CA GLN A 246 -6.71 -17.20 -21.50
C GLN A 246 -6.48 -16.20 -22.65
N TYR A 247 -5.31 -16.29 -23.30
CA TYR A 247 -4.82 -15.41 -24.35
C TYR A 247 -4.13 -16.21 -25.48
N PRO A 248 -4.89 -16.93 -26.32
CA PRO A 248 -4.31 -17.72 -27.40
C PRO A 248 -3.48 -16.86 -28.36
N GLY A 249 -2.23 -17.25 -28.60
CA GLY A 249 -1.33 -16.57 -29.54
C GLY A 249 -0.70 -15.28 -29.01
N ASP A 250 -0.90 -14.92 -27.74
CA ASP A 250 -0.33 -13.69 -27.17
C ASP A 250 1.08 -13.92 -26.62
N VAL A 251 2.02 -13.06 -27.03
CA VAL A 251 3.43 -13.08 -26.59
C VAL A 251 3.60 -13.05 -25.07
N GLY A 252 2.65 -12.43 -24.35
CA GLY A 252 2.67 -12.34 -22.90
C GLY A 252 2.64 -13.70 -22.19
N ALA A 253 2.27 -14.80 -22.85
CA ALA A 253 2.38 -16.14 -22.29
C ALA A 253 3.84 -16.53 -22.02
N PHE A 254 4.78 -16.10 -22.87
CA PHE A 254 6.22 -16.31 -22.66
C PHE A 254 6.76 -15.54 -21.45
N CYS A 255 6.09 -14.48 -21.01
CA CYS A 255 6.50 -13.72 -19.82
C CYS A 255 6.47 -14.58 -18.53
N ALA A 256 5.75 -15.71 -18.51
CA ALA A 256 5.84 -16.68 -17.41
C ALA A 256 7.27 -17.18 -17.14
N PHE A 257 8.14 -17.16 -18.16
CA PHE A 257 9.52 -17.61 -18.08
C PHE A 257 10.55 -16.47 -17.99
N VAL A 258 10.10 -15.22 -18.14
CA VAL A 258 10.96 -14.03 -18.14
C VAL A 258 10.77 -13.19 -16.88
N LEU A 259 9.55 -13.16 -16.34
CA LEU A 259 9.21 -12.47 -15.11
C LEU A 259 9.26 -13.43 -13.92
N ASN A 260 9.37 -12.87 -12.70
CA ASN A 260 9.18 -13.67 -11.50
C ASN A 260 7.70 -14.08 -11.40
N TYR A 261 7.44 -15.37 -11.25
CA TYR A 261 6.10 -15.86 -10.92
C TYR A 261 5.97 -16.01 -9.41
N VAL A 262 5.18 -15.13 -8.80
CA VAL A 262 5.07 -15.00 -7.34
C VAL A 262 3.67 -15.41 -6.88
N THR A 263 3.63 -16.14 -5.77
CA THR A 263 2.41 -16.42 -5.03
C THR A 263 2.58 -15.88 -3.62
N ILE A 264 1.78 -14.89 -3.25
CA ILE A 264 1.74 -14.31 -1.89
C ILE A 264 0.50 -14.81 -1.14
N THR A 265 0.57 -14.83 0.18
CA THR A 265 -0.48 -15.34 1.10
C THR A 265 -1.03 -14.20 1.98
N PRO A 266 -2.15 -14.38 2.72
CA PRO A 266 -2.72 -13.32 3.56
C PRO A 266 -1.70 -12.62 4.44
N GLY A 267 -1.70 -11.28 4.39
CA GLY A 267 -0.75 -10.45 5.15
C GLY A 267 0.58 -10.20 4.44
N GLN A 268 0.81 -10.78 3.26
CA GLN A 268 1.90 -10.39 2.38
C GLN A 268 1.40 -9.42 1.32
N ALA A 269 2.20 -8.40 1.01
CA ALA A 269 1.95 -7.45 -0.05
C ALA A 269 3.13 -7.39 -1.03
N ILE A 270 2.84 -7.19 -2.31
CA ILE A 270 3.84 -6.95 -3.34
C ILE A 270 3.77 -5.49 -3.80
N VAL A 271 4.93 -4.88 -4.05
CA VAL A 271 5.06 -3.50 -4.50
C VAL A 271 5.40 -3.48 -5.99
N MET A 272 4.74 -2.60 -6.74
CA MET A 272 5.04 -2.32 -8.14
C MET A 272 5.56 -0.90 -8.27
N ALA A 273 6.88 -0.78 -8.41
CA ALA A 273 7.52 0.49 -8.66
C ALA A 273 7.25 0.96 -10.10
N ALA A 274 7.49 2.25 -10.35
CA ALA A 274 7.51 2.77 -11.71
C ALA A 274 8.56 2.04 -12.56
N ASN A 275 8.28 1.89 -13.85
CA ASN A 275 9.14 1.27 -14.84
C ASN A 275 9.47 -0.22 -14.56
N GLU A 276 8.64 -0.92 -13.77
CA GLU A 276 8.76 -2.37 -13.54
C GLU A 276 7.60 -3.15 -14.19
N PRO A 277 7.88 -4.24 -14.92
CA PRO A 277 6.84 -5.03 -15.58
C PRO A 277 6.13 -5.95 -14.59
N HIS A 278 4.81 -6.01 -14.67
CA HIS A 278 4.00 -6.87 -13.80
C HIS A 278 2.65 -7.25 -14.46
N ALA A 279 2.00 -8.27 -13.89
CA ALA A 279 0.63 -8.67 -14.21
C ALA A 279 0.02 -9.48 -13.06
N TYR A 280 -1.15 -9.11 -12.56
CA TYR A 280 -1.89 -9.95 -11.63
C TYR A 280 -2.54 -11.12 -12.36
N LEU A 281 -2.53 -12.30 -11.75
CA LEU A 281 -2.92 -13.56 -12.40
C LEU A 281 -4.22 -14.13 -11.84
N SER A 282 -4.34 -14.18 -10.50
CA SER A 282 -5.55 -14.68 -9.83
C SER A 282 -5.56 -14.41 -8.33
N GLY A 283 -6.75 -14.29 -7.74
CA GLY A 283 -6.97 -14.14 -6.29
C GLY A 283 -7.64 -12.81 -5.93
N ASP A 284 -7.88 -12.63 -4.63
CA ASP A 284 -8.40 -11.37 -4.08
C ASP A 284 -7.28 -10.58 -3.38
N CYS A 285 -7.18 -9.29 -3.70
CA CYS A 285 -6.24 -8.37 -3.05
C CYS A 285 -6.87 -7.02 -2.72
N VAL A 286 -6.27 -6.33 -1.76
CA VAL A 286 -6.43 -4.88 -1.59
C VAL A 286 -5.31 -4.24 -2.41
N GLU A 287 -5.67 -3.49 -3.43
CA GLU A 287 -4.74 -2.65 -4.19
C GLU A 287 -4.80 -1.22 -3.67
N VAL A 288 -3.65 -0.60 -3.47
CA VAL A 288 -3.56 0.85 -3.28
C VAL A 288 -2.55 1.38 -4.28
N MET A 289 -2.87 2.50 -4.91
CA MET A 289 -2.07 3.08 -5.98
C MET A 289 -2.15 4.60 -5.95
N ALA A 290 -1.16 5.29 -6.52
CA ALA A 290 -1.29 6.71 -6.82
C ALA A 290 -2.41 6.94 -7.83
N THR A 291 -3.06 8.10 -7.77
CA THR A 291 -4.19 8.42 -8.66
C THR A 291 -3.69 8.71 -10.09
N SER A 292 -3.72 7.68 -10.96
CA SER A 292 -3.36 7.76 -12.39
C SER A 292 -4.00 6.61 -13.21
N ASP A 293 -4.24 6.86 -14.50
CA ASP A 293 -4.70 5.90 -15.51
C ASP A 293 -3.58 5.46 -16.48
N ASN A 294 -2.33 5.92 -16.27
CA ASN A 294 -1.22 5.62 -17.15
C ASN A 294 -0.78 4.15 -17.07
N VAL A 295 -0.94 3.42 -18.16
CA VAL A 295 -0.56 2.00 -18.26
C VAL A 295 0.06 1.73 -19.63
N VAL A 296 1.33 1.33 -19.66
CA VAL A 296 2.00 0.85 -20.87
C VAL A 296 1.89 -0.67 -20.91
N ARG A 297 1.32 -1.24 -21.97
CA ARG A 297 1.09 -2.69 -22.10
C ARG A 297 1.96 -3.31 -23.17
N ALA A 298 2.30 -4.58 -22.99
CA ALA A 298 3.05 -5.34 -24.00
C ALA A 298 2.54 -6.76 -24.26
N GLY A 299 1.70 -7.34 -23.39
CA GLY A 299 1.10 -8.66 -23.62
C GLY A 299 -0.13 -8.93 -22.77
N LEU A 300 -0.74 -10.10 -22.97
CA LEU A 300 -1.96 -10.56 -22.31
C LEU A 300 -3.11 -9.55 -22.44
N THR A 301 -3.28 -8.96 -23.62
CA THR A 301 -4.26 -7.90 -23.80
C THR A 301 -4.72 -7.71 -25.26
N PRO A 302 -6.02 -7.48 -25.49
CA PRO A 302 -6.50 -6.99 -26.78
C PRO A 302 -6.40 -5.46 -26.91
N LYS A 303 -6.02 -4.75 -25.83
CA LYS A 303 -5.95 -3.27 -25.80
C LYS A 303 -4.70 -2.76 -26.52
N PHE A 304 -4.62 -1.45 -26.69
CA PHE A 304 -3.44 -0.77 -27.23
C PHE A 304 -2.16 -1.18 -26.48
N ARG A 305 -1.10 -1.47 -27.25
CA ARG A 305 0.23 -1.84 -26.77
C ARG A 305 1.24 -0.85 -27.36
N ASP A 306 2.01 -0.21 -26.49
CA ASP A 306 3.17 0.60 -26.89
C ASP A 306 4.44 -0.13 -26.48
N VAL A 307 4.75 -1.20 -27.21
CA VAL A 307 5.86 -2.11 -26.90
C VAL A 307 7.19 -1.38 -26.89
N ARG A 308 7.37 -0.40 -27.79
CA ARG A 308 8.61 0.37 -27.86
C ARG A 308 8.79 1.20 -26.60
N VAL A 309 7.79 2.00 -26.21
CA VAL A 309 7.86 2.78 -24.96
C VAL A 309 8.07 1.86 -23.76
N LEU A 310 7.41 0.69 -23.73
CA LEU A 310 7.61 -0.28 -22.66
C LEU A 310 9.07 -0.73 -22.58
N CYS A 311 9.62 -1.33 -23.63
CA CYS A 311 11.00 -1.83 -23.60
C CYS A 311 12.03 -0.70 -23.37
N ASP A 312 11.74 0.52 -23.80
CA ASP A 312 12.63 1.66 -23.57
C ASP A 312 12.62 2.13 -22.11
N MET A 313 11.44 2.15 -21.46
CA MET A 313 11.28 2.72 -20.11
C MET A 313 11.67 1.78 -18.96
N LEU A 314 11.63 0.45 -19.17
CA LEU A 314 11.87 -0.50 -18.08
C LEU A 314 13.28 -0.35 -17.50
N THR A 315 13.39 -0.55 -16.19
CA THR A 315 14.64 -0.45 -15.43
C THR A 315 15.64 -1.57 -15.75
N TYR A 316 15.12 -2.75 -16.12
CA TYR A 316 15.89 -4.00 -16.21
C TYR A 316 16.61 -4.36 -14.90
N THR A 317 16.01 -4.00 -13.75
CA THR A 317 16.35 -4.59 -12.46
C THR A 317 15.94 -6.07 -12.50
N LEU A 318 16.90 -6.97 -12.29
CA LEU A 318 16.65 -8.41 -12.30
C LEU A 318 16.74 -8.95 -10.87
N GLY A 319 15.86 -9.87 -10.52
CA GLY A 319 15.84 -10.50 -9.21
C GLY A 319 14.43 -10.59 -8.63
N PRO A 320 14.28 -11.23 -7.45
CA PRO A 320 12.99 -11.38 -6.81
C PRO A 320 12.40 -10.01 -6.42
N PRO A 321 11.07 -9.83 -6.55
CA PRO A 321 10.43 -8.60 -6.13
C PRO A 321 10.39 -8.51 -4.61
N GLU A 322 10.22 -7.29 -4.11
CA GLU A 322 10.03 -7.04 -2.68
C GLU A 322 8.64 -7.49 -2.22
N ILE A 323 8.62 -8.28 -1.14
CA ILE A 323 7.39 -8.72 -0.46
C ILE A 323 7.38 -8.10 0.94
N LEU A 324 6.40 -7.25 1.20
CA LEU A 324 6.17 -6.63 2.50
C LEU A 324 5.31 -7.56 3.36
N THR A 325 5.66 -7.74 4.63
CA THR A 325 4.87 -8.50 5.63
C THR A 325 4.15 -7.61 6.63
N GLY A 326 4.37 -6.30 6.54
CA GLY A 326 3.83 -5.30 7.45
C GLY A 326 4.58 -5.22 8.78
N ASP A 327 4.88 -4.01 9.22
CA ASP A 327 5.49 -3.71 10.50
C ASP A 327 4.45 -3.86 11.62
N VAL A 328 4.88 -4.42 12.76
CA VAL A 328 4.04 -4.53 13.95
C VAL A 328 3.95 -3.17 14.63
N ILE A 329 2.78 -2.53 14.56
CA ILE A 329 2.53 -1.26 15.25
C ILE A 329 2.02 -1.51 16.67
N ASP A 330 1.06 -2.43 16.80
CA ASP A 330 0.51 -2.89 18.08
C ASP A 330 -0.09 -4.31 17.92
N ALA A 331 -0.81 -4.78 18.96
CA ALA A 331 -1.39 -6.11 18.99
C ALA A 331 -2.43 -6.37 17.88
N CYS A 332 -3.08 -5.35 17.35
CA CYS A 332 -4.13 -5.45 16.33
C CYS A 332 -3.67 -4.90 14.96
N THR A 333 -2.68 -4.01 14.93
CA THR A 333 -2.32 -3.24 13.74
C THR A 333 -1.00 -3.70 13.13
N ARG A 334 -1.04 -3.99 11.83
CA ARG A 334 0.13 -4.15 10.95
C ARG A 334 0.16 -3.00 9.94
N ARG A 335 1.34 -2.43 9.69
CA ARG A 335 1.51 -1.32 8.74
C ARG A 335 2.40 -1.70 7.56
N TYR A 336 1.92 -1.43 6.35
CA TYR A 336 2.68 -1.61 5.12
C TYR A 336 3.11 -0.23 4.60
N VAL A 337 4.41 0.01 4.58
CA VAL A 337 5.03 1.25 4.09
C VAL A 337 5.78 0.94 2.80
N PRO A 338 5.17 1.20 1.62
CA PRO A 338 5.89 1.06 0.36
C PRO A 338 6.93 2.18 0.17
N PRO A 339 7.90 2.04 -0.75
CA PRO A 339 8.98 3.00 -1.00
C PRO A 339 8.53 4.23 -1.81
N PHE A 340 7.31 4.73 -1.56
CA PHE A 340 6.76 5.93 -2.17
C PHE A 340 5.80 6.62 -1.18
N GLU A 341 5.40 7.86 -1.46
CA GLU A 341 4.89 8.77 -0.42
C GLU A 341 3.36 8.95 -0.44
N GLU A 342 2.69 8.45 -1.48
CA GLU A 342 1.26 8.70 -1.72
C GLU A 342 0.35 8.05 -0.68
N PHE A 343 0.77 6.93 -0.09
CA PHE A 343 -0.04 6.20 0.87
C PHE A 343 0.77 5.30 1.80
N VAL A 344 0.12 4.92 2.90
CA VAL A 344 0.46 3.78 3.76
C VAL A 344 -0.80 2.95 3.96
N LEU A 345 -0.66 1.64 4.19
CA LEU A 345 -1.79 0.76 4.48
C LEU A 345 -1.66 0.17 5.88
N ASP A 346 -2.61 0.48 6.75
CA ASP A 346 -2.77 -0.20 8.04
C ASP A 346 -3.80 -1.33 7.89
N VAL A 347 -3.46 -2.54 8.35
CA VAL A 347 -4.37 -3.67 8.50
C VAL A 347 -4.64 -3.85 9.98
N VAL A 348 -5.90 -3.72 10.37
CA VAL A 348 -6.36 -3.87 11.76
C VAL A 348 -7.15 -5.17 11.89
N ALA A 349 -6.67 -6.08 12.73
CA ALA A 349 -7.33 -7.35 13.04
C ALA A 349 -7.53 -7.47 14.56
N CYS A 350 -8.78 -7.67 14.97
CA CYS A 350 -9.16 -7.77 16.38
C CYS A 350 -9.70 -9.17 16.69
N ALA A 351 -9.50 -9.65 17.92
CA ALA A 351 -10.15 -10.86 18.38
C ALA A 351 -11.67 -10.67 18.45
N SER A 352 -12.43 -11.75 18.25
CA SER A 352 -13.89 -11.70 18.37
C SER A 352 -14.32 -11.15 19.74
N GLY A 353 -15.21 -10.16 19.73
CA GLY A 353 -15.69 -9.48 20.95
C GLY A 353 -14.74 -8.45 21.55
N SER A 354 -13.58 -8.20 20.94
CA SER A 354 -12.65 -7.14 21.37
C SER A 354 -12.87 -5.83 20.60
N THR A 355 -12.48 -4.71 21.20
CA THR A 355 -12.51 -3.38 20.57
C THR A 355 -11.09 -2.84 20.44
N HIS A 356 -10.76 -2.32 19.26
CA HIS A 356 -9.51 -1.61 19.02
C HIS A 356 -9.78 -0.16 18.65
N VAL A 357 -9.00 0.75 19.23
CA VAL A 357 -9.08 2.19 18.95
C VAL A 357 -7.93 2.55 18.03
N ALA A 358 -8.25 2.86 16.77
CA ALA A 358 -7.27 3.36 15.82
C ALA A 358 -6.99 4.85 16.06
N ALA A 359 -5.71 5.23 16.06
CA ALA A 359 -5.32 6.62 16.17
C ALA A 359 -5.72 7.42 14.92
N ALA A 360 -6.16 8.67 15.12
CA ALA A 360 -6.36 9.60 14.01
C ALA A 360 -5.03 9.83 13.26
N ARG A 361 -5.11 9.90 11.94
CA ARG A 361 -3.97 10.18 11.07
C ARG A 361 -4.01 11.63 10.64
N ASP A 362 -2.83 12.24 10.57
CA ASP A 362 -2.65 13.56 9.95
C ASP A 362 -2.70 13.39 8.43
N GLY A 363 -3.91 13.31 7.87
CA GLY A 363 -4.16 13.07 6.45
C GLY A 363 -5.48 12.34 6.18
N PRO A 364 -5.93 12.27 4.91
CA PRO A 364 -7.15 11.57 4.56
C PRO A 364 -6.99 10.07 4.81
N SER A 365 -8.02 9.45 5.39
CA SER A 365 -8.07 8.01 5.63
C SER A 365 -9.33 7.41 5.04
N VAL A 366 -9.18 6.29 4.35
CA VAL A 366 -10.29 5.47 3.84
C VAL A 366 -10.23 4.12 4.56
N TRP A 367 -11.38 3.64 5.01
CA TRP A 367 -11.52 2.40 5.76
C TRP A 367 -12.41 1.42 5.01
N ILE A 368 -11.99 0.15 4.98
CA ILE A 368 -12.80 -0.95 4.45
C ILE A 368 -12.84 -2.04 5.50
N VAL A 369 -14.06 -2.42 5.90
CA VAL A 369 -14.27 -3.59 6.75
C VAL A 369 -14.55 -4.79 5.86
N HIS A 370 -13.56 -5.67 5.72
CA HIS A 370 -13.68 -6.83 4.84
C HIS A 370 -14.03 -8.13 5.55
N ARG A 371 -13.95 -8.20 6.90
CA ARG A 371 -14.31 -9.38 7.70
C ARG A 371 -14.85 -8.99 9.08
N GLY A 372 -16.07 -9.44 9.40
CA GLY A 372 -16.54 -9.70 10.77
C GLY A 372 -16.49 -8.57 11.81
N ALA A 373 -16.31 -7.31 11.39
CA ALA A 373 -16.16 -6.18 12.30
C ALA A 373 -17.18 -5.07 11.97
N SER A 374 -17.31 -4.11 12.88
CA SER A 374 -17.94 -2.82 12.64
C SER A 374 -16.93 -1.72 12.95
N LEU A 375 -17.12 -0.57 12.31
CA LEU A 375 -16.32 0.63 12.57
C LEU A 375 -17.26 1.71 13.10
N GLU A 376 -16.92 2.25 14.26
CA GLU A 376 -17.71 3.32 14.90
C GLU A 376 -16.83 4.56 15.08
N PRO A 377 -17.30 5.75 14.69
CA PRO A 377 -16.59 6.98 14.98
C PRO A 377 -16.61 7.24 16.49
N ILE A 378 -15.43 7.41 17.07
CA ILE A 378 -15.30 7.90 18.43
C ILE A 378 -15.11 9.42 18.35
N ASP A 379 -16.04 10.19 18.92
CA ASP A 379 -15.85 11.63 19.07
C ASP A 379 -14.72 11.86 20.08
N CYS A 380 -13.57 12.34 19.61
CA CYS A 380 -12.41 12.60 20.45
C CYS A 380 -12.69 13.61 21.57
N ALA A 381 -13.74 14.43 21.45
CA ALA A 381 -14.20 15.34 22.50
C ALA A 381 -15.01 14.63 23.61
N SER A 382 -15.50 13.42 23.35
CA SER A 382 -16.30 12.59 24.28
C SER A 382 -15.48 11.55 25.05
N VAL A 383 -14.21 11.33 24.68
CA VAL A 383 -13.29 10.42 25.39
C VAL A 383 -12.64 11.15 26.57
N ASP A 384 -13.47 11.69 27.47
CA ASP A 384 -13.07 12.05 28.82
C ASP A 384 -13.01 10.77 29.67
N GLY A 385 -12.07 9.87 29.36
CA GLY A 385 -11.99 8.59 30.07
C GLY A 385 -11.06 7.54 29.48
N GLY A 386 -9.78 7.88 29.30
CA GLY A 386 -8.75 6.89 28.98
C GLY A 386 -7.60 7.51 28.21
N ALA A 387 -6.47 7.74 28.88
CA ALA A 387 -5.28 8.34 28.28
C ALA A 387 -4.88 7.57 27.00
N THR A 388 -4.80 8.29 25.88
CA THR A 388 -4.22 7.77 24.63
C THR A 388 -2.82 7.22 24.91
N THR A 389 -2.36 6.22 24.17
CA THR A 389 -1.03 5.61 24.38
C THR A 389 0.09 6.65 24.31
N ALA A 390 -0.07 7.67 23.46
CA ALA A 390 0.82 8.84 23.39
C ALA A 390 0.77 9.71 24.65
N LYS A 391 -0.42 9.94 25.23
CA LYS A 391 -0.56 10.60 26.52
C LYS A 391 0.04 9.76 27.65
N ARG A 392 -0.14 8.44 27.66
CA ARG A 392 0.51 7.54 28.63
C ARG A 392 2.04 7.58 28.51
N TYR A 393 2.57 7.62 27.29
CA TYR A 393 4.00 7.76 27.05
C TYR A 393 4.52 9.11 27.57
N ALA A 394 3.83 10.20 27.25
CA ALA A 394 4.17 11.54 27.74
C ALA A 394 4.02 11.65 29.28
N ASP A 395 2.95 11.10 29.86
CA ASP A 395 2.70 11.05 31.31
C ASP A 395 3.80 10.25 32.02
N ARG A 396 4.22 9.11 31.45
CA ARG A 396 5.30 8.27 31.99
C ARG A 396 6.68 8.92 31.86
N GLN A 397 6.94 9.60 30.74
CA GLN A 397 8.15 10.41 30.57
C GLN A 397 8.19 11.53 31.61
N LEU A 398 7.10 12.27 31.80
CA LEU A 398 6.97 13.32 32.82
C LEU A 398 7.14 12.76 34.24
N GLU A 399 6.60 11.59 34.54
CA GLU A 399 6.78 10.91 35.82
C GLU A 399 8.27 10.60 36.08
N ILE A 400 8.98 10.04 35.09
CA ILE A 400 10.42 9.73 35.21
C ILE A 400 11.26 11.01 35.33
N MET A 401 10.96 12.04 34.52
CA MET A 401 11.63 13.34 34.61
C MET A 401 11.49 13.94 36.02
N ARG A 402 10.28 13.90 36.59
CA ARG A 402 9.96 14.41 37.94
C ARG A 402 10.63 13.58 39.03
N ALA A 403 10.52 12.24 38.96
CA ALA A 403 10.99 11.33 39.99
C ALA A 403 12.51 11.22 40.04
N ARG A 404 13.18 11.28 38.88
CA ARG A 404 14.62 11.03 38.75
C ARG A 404 15.45 12.27 38.42
N ARG A 405 14.81 13.45 38.31
CA ARG A 405 15.44 14.73 37.87
C ARG A 405 16.19 14.59 36.55
N MET A 406 15.62 13.81 35.63
CA MET A 406 16.18 13.55 34.30
C MET A 406 15.64 14.57 33.31
N ASN A 407 16.45 14.91 32.31
CA ASN A 407 15.94 15.67 31.17
C ASN A 407 15.10 14.77 30.26
N GLU A 408 14.35 15.38 29.33
CA GLU A 408 13.43 14.68 28.42
C GLU A 408 14.11 13.55 27.64
N ARG A 409 15.33 13.80 27.13
CA ARG A 409 16.10 12.82 26.36
C ARG A 409 16.51 11.62 27.21
N GLU A 410 16.90 11.85 28.45
CA GLU A 410 17.25 10.81 29.41
C GLU A 410 16.01 9.99 29.83
N ALA A 411 14.86 10.65 30.03
CA ALA A 411 13.61 9.97 30.36
C ALA A 411 13.09 9.12 29.19
N SER A 412 13.24 9.59 27.95
CA SER A 412 12.90 8.81 26.75
C SER A 412 13.65 7.49 26.69
N VAL A 413 14.96 7.49 26.96
CA VAL A 413 15.78 6.26 26.97
C VAL A 413 15.26 5.23 27.99
N VAL A 414 14.75 5.69 29.14
CA VAL A 414 14.18 4.80 30.16
C VAL A 414 12.83 4.23 29.70
N VAL A 415 11.95 5.06 29.15
CA VAL A 415 10.64 4.60 28.65
C VAL A 415 10.80 3.66 27.46
N ASP A 416 11.78 3.90 26.59
CA ASP A 416 12.09 3.04 25.44
C ASP A 416 12.68 1.69 25.88
N ALA A 417 13.45 1.65 26.97
CA ALA A 417 13.94 0.41 27.58
C ALA A 417 12.79 -0.39 28.25
N GLU A 418 11.89 0.27 28.98
CA GLU A 418 10.67 -0.34 29.54
C GLU A 418 9.80 -0.94 28.41
N ARG A 419 9.64 -0.21 27.29
CA ARG A 419 8.95 -0.68 26.07
C ARG A 419 9.61 -1.91 25.46
N ALA A 420 10.94 -1.95 25.37
CA ALA A 420 11.67 -3.09 24.81
C ALA A 420 11.48 -4.37 25.65
N GLU A 421 11.44 -4.24 26.97
CA GLU A 421 11.19 -5.35 27.89
C GLU A 421 9.74 -5.86 27.82
N GLU A 422 8.78 -4.95 27.62
CA GLU A 422 7.38 -5.31 27.35
C GLU A 422 7.25 -6.06 26.02
N LEU A 423 7.84 -5.55 24.94
CA LEU A 423 7.86 -6.20 23.62
C LEU A 423 8.45 -7.62 23.68
N ALA A 424 9.52 -7.81 24.46
CA ALA A 424 10.12 -9.12 24.67
C ALA A 424 9.18 -10.09 25.42
N ARG A 425 8.42 -9.59 26.41
CA ARG A 425 7.40 -10.37 27.13
C ARG A 425 6.23 -10.76 26.22
N PHE A 426 5.75 -9.85 25.36
CA PHE A 426 4.70 -10.13 24.39
C PHE A 426 5.13 -11.21 23.38
N ALA A 427 6.34 -11.08 22.83
CA ALA A 427 6.89 -12.08 21.91
C ALA A 427 7.05 -13.47 22.56
N ALA A 428 7.23 -13.53 23.89
CA ALA A 428 7.29 -14.78 24.63
C ALA A 428 5.89 -15.39 24.88
N ALA A 429 4.91 -14.57 25.26
CA ALA A 429 3.52 -14.99 25.45
C ALA A 429 2.86 -15.49 24.15
N GLU A 430 3.15 -14.84 23.02
CA GLU A 430 2.69 -15.26 21.69
C GLU A 430 3.21 -16.66 21.31
N ARG A 431 4.47 -16.98 21.65
CA ARG A 431 5.05 -18.33 21.44
C ARG A 431 4.43 -19.40 22.33
N LEU A 432 3.88 -19.01 23.47
CA LEU A 432 3.28 -19.91 24.46
C LEU A 432 1.75 -20.03 24.32
N GLY A 433 1.13 -19.24 23.44
CA GLY A 433 -0.31 -19.26 23.22
C GLY A 433 -1.12 -18.72 24.40
N GLU A 434 -0.51 -17.89 25.24
CA GLU A 434 -1.17 -17.30 26.40
C GLU A 434 -2.00 -16.07 25.99
N PRO A 435 -3.26 -15.92 26.44
CA PRO A 435 -4.09 -14.77 26.14
C PRO A 435 -3.55 -13.53 26.87
N LEU A 436 -3.17 -12.51 26.10
CA LEU A 436 -2.76 -11.20 26.60
C LEU A 436 -3.97 -10.42 27.12
N ARG A 437 -3.83 -9.75 28.27
CA ARG A 437 -4.91 -8.99 28.90
C ARG A 437 -5.03 -7.58 28.31
N GLU A 438 -6.23 -7.01 28.39
CA GLU A 438 -6.59 -5.71 27.79
C GLU A 438 -5.81 -4.50 28.34
N ASP A 439 -5.21 -4.66 29.53
CA ASP A 439 -4.34 -3.69 30.21
C ASP A 439 -2.87 -3.78 29.78
N GLU A 440 -2.48 -4.83 29.06
CA GLU A 440 -1.13 -5.07 28.56
C GLU A 440 -0.93 -4.46 27.16
N ARG A 441 -1.20 -3.15 26.99
CA ARG A 441 -0.94 -2.42 25.74
C ARG A 441 0.47 -1.88 25.71
N VAL A 442 1.24 -2.23 24.67
CA VAL A 442 2.57 -1.66 24.38
C VAL A 442 2.48 -0.13 24.32
N LEU A 443 3.34 0.56 25.08
CA LEU A 443 3.53 2.01 24.97
C LEU A 443 4.04 2.35 23.56
N THR A 444 3.26 3.12 22.79
CA THR A 444 3.69 3.67 21.51
C THR A 444 4.32 5.04 21.72
N SER A 445 5.58 5.20 21.34
CA SER A 445 6.23 6.50 21.28
C SER A 445 5.51 7.38 20.25
N PRO A 446 5.23 8.66 20.54
CA PRO A 446 4.85 9.61 19.50
C PRO A 446 6.07 9.82 18.59
N GLY A 447 6.10 9.20 17.41
CA GLY A 447 7.03 9.59 16.34
C GLY A 447 7.80 8.50 15.61
N GLU A 448 7.21 7.34 15.38
CA GLU A 448 7.57 6.58 14.17
C GLU A 448 7.02 7.36 12.94
N GLY A 449 7.82 8.31 12.44
CA GLY A 449 7.55 9.04 11.18
C GLY A 449 8.13 10.45 11.01
N SER A 450 8.72 11.10 12.03
CA SER A 450 9.21 12.49 11.86
C SER A 450 10.57 12.73 12.52
N HIS A 451 11.64 12.70 11.73
CA HIS A 451 12.85 13.44 12.09
C HIS A 451 12.60 14.94 11.88
N GLY A 452 12.00 15.59 12.89
CA GLY A 452 11.84 17.04 12.92
C GLY A 452 10.78 17.52 13.92
N ALA A 453 11.25 18.19 14.98
CA ALA A 453 10.51 18.97 15.98
C ALA A 453 9.61 18.21 16.99
N TYR A 454 10.25 17.73 18.06
CA TYR A 454 9.63 17.29 19.31
C TYR A 454 9.56 18.45 20.30
N SER A 455 8.36 18.95 20.59
CA SER A 455 8.02 19.65 21.85
C SER A 455 6.51 19.68 22.15
N SER A 456 5.64 19.43 21.16
CA SER A 456 4.21 19.79 21.27
C SER A 456 3.36 18.99 22.26
N GLU A 457 3.66 17.71 22.52
CA GLU A 457 2.76 16.85 23.33
C GLU A 457 3.06 16.94 24.84
N ILE A 458 4.34 17.01 25.24
CA ILE A 458 4.73 17.29 26.63
C ILE A 458 4.30 18.71 27.01
N GLU A 459 4.50 19.69 26.11
CA GLU A 459 4.02 21.06 26.32
C GLU A 459 2.49 21.12 26.44
N ARG A 460 1.73 20.32 25.68
CA ARG A 460 0.27 20.20 25.84
C ARG A 460 -0.13 19.61 27.19
N VAL A 461 0.54 18.55 27.65
CA VAL A 461 0.25 17.94 28.96
C VAL A 461 0.59 18.91 30.09
N GLN A 462 1.74 19.58 30.02
CA GLN A 462 2.14 20.61 30.98
C GLN A 462 1.22 21.83 30.96
N ALA A 463 0.79 22.30 29.78
CA ALA A 463 -0.16 23.39 29.65
C ALA A 463 -1.55 23.02 30.21
N GLY A 464 -2.01 21.79 30.00
CA GLY A 464 -3.25 21.28 30.61
C GLY A 464 -3.16 21.15 32.13
N GLU A 465 -2.00 20.78 32.67
CA GLU A 465 -1.72 20.81 34.11
C GLU A 465 -1.69 22.25 34.66
N GLU A 466 -1.11 23.22 33.94
CA GLU A 466 -1.10 24.63 34.31
C GLU A 466 -2.50 25.27 34.26
N GLU A 467 -3.34 24.91 33.29
CA GLU A 467 -4.75 25.34 33.25
C GLU A 467 -5.55 24.76 34.41
N THR A 468 -5.36 23.47 34.73
CA THR A 468 -6.01 22.85 35.90
C THR A 468 -5.49 23.39 37.23
N TRP A 469 -4.21 23.77 37.31
CA TRP A 469 -3.63 24.46 38.47
C TRP A 469 -4.17 25.88 38.60
N SER A 470 -4.26 26.62 37.50
CA SER A 470 -4.81 27.98 37.44
C SER A 470 -6.30 28.00 37.80
N ALA A 471 -7.07 27.03 37.32
CA ALA A 471 -8.47 26.84 37.70
C ALA A 471 -8.64 26.44 39.18
N ARG A 472 -7.72 25.63 39.73
CA ARG A 472 -7.67 25.31 41.17
C ARG A 472 -7.30 26.53 42.02
N LEU A 473 -6.38 27.39 41.56
CA LEU A 473 -6.02 28.67 42.17
C LEU A 473 -7.18 29.66 42.17
N GLU A 474 -7.88 29.80 41.04
CA GLU A 474 -9.08 30.60 40.87
C GLU A 474 -10.20 30.14 41.82
N ARG A 475 -10.39 28.82 41.95
CA ARG A 475 -11.36 28.23 42.89
C ARG A 475 -10.92 28.43 44.35
N ALA A 476 -9.62 28.34 44.66
CA ALA A 476 -9.09 28.63 45.98
C ALA A 476 -9.22 30.12 46.36
N ARG A 477 -9.01 31.04 45.41
CA ARG A 477 -9.22 32.49 45.57
C ARG A 477 -10.69 32.86 45.79
N ARG A 478 -11.63 32.11 45.21
CA ARG A 478 -13.07 32.30 45.47
C ARG A 478 -13.51 31.74 46.84
N ASN A 479 -12.78 30.78 47.39
CA ASN A 479 -13.11 30.15 48.67
C ASN A 479 -12.46 30.85 49.88
N VAL A 480 -11.47 31.72 49.67
CA VAL A 480 -10.90 32.59 50.71
C VAL A 480 -11.44 34.00 50.43
N GLY A 481 -12.43 34.43 51.20
CA GLY A 481 -13.07 35.75 51.05
C GLY A 481 -12.05 36.89 51.06
N GLU A 482 -12.41 37.99 50.39
CA GLU A 482 -11.61 39.18 50.04
C GLU A 482 -10.96 39.99 51.19
N GLU A 483 -10.75 39.43 52.38
CA GLU A 483 -10.06 40.11 53.49
C GLU A 483 -8.81 39.32 53.92
N GLU A 484 -7.71 39.52 53.20
CA GLU A 484 -6.33 39.68 53.70
C GLU A 484 -5.32 39.49 52.55
N LEU A 485 -5.28 40.44 51.60
CA LEU A 485 -4.16 40.61 50.69
C LEU A 485 -3.62 42.04 50.79
N VAL A 486 -3.07 42.38 51.95
CA VAL A 486 -2.17 43.53 52.07
C VAL A 486 -0.74 43.03 51.82
N PRO A 487 -0.04 43.51 50.79
CA PRO A 487 1.34 43.10 50.55
C PRO A 487 2.24 43.62 51.67
N ARG A 488 2.77 42.71 52.49
CA ARG A 488 3.84 43.04 53.46
C ARG A 488 5.09 43.47 52.68
N ARG A 489 5.41 44.76 52.75
CA ARG A 489 6.67 45.34 52.24
C ARG A 489 7.88 44.57 52.80
N ALA A 490 8.77 44.13 51.91
CA ALA A 490 10.07 43.59 52.27
C ALA A 490 10.95 44.65 52.98
N PRO A 491 11.69 44.31 54.06
CA PRO A 491 12.69 45.21 54.62
C PRO A 491 13.89 45.34 53.66
N ARG A 492 14.30 46.58 53.42
CA ARG A 492 15.49 46.96 52.66
C ARG A 492 16.76 46.30 53.22
N ALA A 493 17.59 45.82 52.30
CA ALA A 493 18.97 45.42 52.54
C ALA A 493 19.79 46.54 53.22
N ARG A 494 20.58 46.18 54.25
CA ARG A 494 21.76 46.96 54.66
C ARG A 494 23.02 46.25 54.17
N ARG A 495 23.89 47.06 53.56
CA ARG A 495 25.21 46.75 53.03
C ARG A 495 26.19 46.41 54.17
N GLY A 496 27.02 45.39 53.92
CA GLY A 496 28.48 45.33 54.15
C GLY A 496 29.04 45.45 55.56
N ALA A 497 29.78 44.41 55.98
CA ALA A 497 31.25 44.40 56.07
C ALA A 497 31.73 42.95 56.01
#